data_AF-M3U0Q5-F1
#
_entry.id   AF-M3U0Q5-F1
#
_cell.length_a   1.000
_cell.length_b   1.000
_cell.length_c   1.000
_cell.angle_alpha   90.00
_cell.angle_beta   90.00
_cell.angle_gamma   90.00
#
_symmetry.space_group_name_H-M   'P 1'
#
loop_
_entity.id
_entity.type
_entity.pdbx_description
1 polymer ?
#
loop_
_entity_poly.entity_id
_entity_poly.type
_entity_poly.pdbx_seq_one_letter_code
_entity_poly.pdbx_strand_id
1 'polypeptide(L)'
;MMILFICFVSLIKDGYSLESAFERVCNGKADAVFLWVNGTSPHHLEEMSKYGRTKIGGLYKDYGTIRFGLRSIIEYAPWINRIFLVTDGEIPEYLDIEKGKESNPQLILVSHRDIMNVSILPTFDSNVIESYIHHIPGISKCVLYLNDDMILGKPLQPDFFISKDSKLRVYHNGFIAPNIEGEKRSIWHRSVSHTNKLVNQKFRNGEVVKHPYPSHHCYFMLTNTLNEMEEIWIDNYTESRENKFRKANDIVISFLHAATIVEQHKGEYVKQKNNFYFSWWGGNHTLNSQTMDRIATKHYYCICLNDAIANEPNADQEIDYLYQRYSEILPHPCPFEKF
;
A
#
# COMPACT_ATOMS: atom_id res chain seq x y z
N MET A 1 54.08 -35.96 10.57
CA MET A 1 52.72 -35.61 10.09
C MET A 1 52.01 -34.97 11.27
N MET A 2 51.96 -33.63 11.25
CA MET A 2 51.59 -32.79 12.39
C MET A 2 50.08 -32.52 12.30
N ILE A 3 49.30 -33.07 13.23
CA ILE A 3 47.85 -32.85 13.29
C ILE A 3 47.62 -31.56 14.07
N LEU A 4 47.27 -30.49 13.35
CA LEU A 4 46.87 -29.22 13.92
C LEU A 4 45.45 -29.36 14.52
N PHE A 5 45.36 -29.49 15.84
CA PHE A 5 44.10 -29.32 16.56
C PHE A 5 43.79 -27.82 16.61
N ILE A 6 42.93 -27.34 15.71
CA ILE A 6 42.36 -25.99 15.82
C ILE A 6 41.19 -26.10 16.81
N CYS A 7 41.44 -25.72 18.06
CA CYS A 7 40.39 -25.44 19.03
C CYS A 7 39.55 -24.26 18.53
N PHE A 8 38.31 -24.52 18.10
CA PHE A 8 37.28 -23.48 18.02
C PHE A 8 36.94 -23.06 19.46
N VAL A 9 37.61 -22.02 19.94
CA VAL A 9 37.20 -21.30 21.14
C VAL A 9 35.89 -20.60 20.80
N SER A 10 34.81 -21.15 21.32
CA SER A 10 33.50 -20.52 21.38
C SER A 10 33.62 -19.19 22.12
N LEU A 11 33.65 -18.09 21.37
CA LEU A 11 33.45 -16.75 21.91
C LEU A 11 31.95 -16.57 22.17
N ILE A 12 31.48 -17.12 23.30
CA ILE A 12 30.28 -16.63 23.96
C ILE A 12 30.67 -15.27 24.56
N LYS A 13 30.47 -14.21 23.79
CA LYS A 13 30.42 -12.84 24.31
C LYS A 13 28.95 -12.52 24.60
N ASP A 14 28.63 -12.42 25.88
CA ASP A 14 27.50 -11.69 26.44
C ASP A 14 26.12 -11.94 25.82
N GLY A 15 25.48 -13.04 26.23
CA GLY A 15 24.16 -13.06 26.90
C GLY A 15 22.97 -12.18 26.45
N TYR A 16 22.96 -11.57 25.27
CA TYR A 16 21.77 -10.98 24.66
C TYR A 16 21.59 -11.58 23.28
N SER A 17 20.54 -12.37 23.10
CA SER A 17 19.92 -12.49 21.78
C SER A 17 19.52 -11.07 21.36
N LEU A 18 20.35 -10.40 20.56
CA LEU A 18 20.01 -9.08 20.01
C LEU A 18 18.96 -9.31 18.93
N GLU A 19 17.71 -9.48 19.34
CA GLU A 19 16.58 -9.52 18.43
C GLU A 19 16.72 -8.37 17.42
N SER A 20 16.51 -8.64 16.14
CA SER A 20 16.48 -7.60 15.12
C SER A 20 15.37 -6.59 15.40
N ALA A 21 15.45 -5.39 14.83
CA ALA A 21 14.35 -4.42 14.97
C ALA A 21 13.03 -4.96 14.40
N PHE A 22 13.10 -5.80 13.36
CA PHE A 22 11.96 -6.50 12.80
C PHE A 22 11.36 -7.54 13.77
N GLU A 23 12.19 -8.27 14.51
CA GLU A 23 11.72 -9.18 15.56
C GLU A 23 11.02 -8.43 16.69
N ARG A 24 11.62 -7.34 17.18
CA ARG A 24 11.02 -6.53 18.26
C ARG A 24 9.70 -5.86 17.89
N VAL A 25 9.60 -5.31 16.68
CA VAL A 25 8.42 -4.53 16.24
C VAL A 25 7.34 -5.43 15.64
N CYS A 26 7.75 -6.41 14.83
CA CYS A 26 6.84 -7.21 14.01
C CYS A 26 6.72 -8.68 14.46
N ASN A 27 7.36 -9.07 15.56
CA ASN A 27 7.50 -10.48 15.96
C ASN A 27 8.12 -11.35 14.85
N GLY A 28 8.99 -10.76 14.02
CA GLY A 28 9.69 -11.46 12.95
C GLY A 28 8.80 -11.85 11.77
N LYS A 29 7.57 -11.31 11.67
CA LYS A 29 6.62 -11.61 10.60
C LYS A 29 5.89 -10.38 10.11
N ALA A 30 5.61 -10.36 8.82
CA ALA A 30 4.76 -9.35 8.21
C ALA A 30 4.01 -9.95 7.02
N ASP A 31 2.83 -9.41 6.74
CA ASP A 31 2.04 -9.79 5.58
C ASP A 31 1.97 -8.63 4.59
N ALA A 32 1.71 -8.93 3.33
CA ALA A 32 1.37 -7.93 2.33
C ALA A 32 -0.14 -7.83 2.18
N VAL A 33 -0.66 -6.63 1.92
CA VAL A 33 -2.07 -6.39 1.59
C VAL A 33 -2.15 -5.63 0.28
N PHE A 34 -2.92 -6.15 -0.66
CA PHE A 34 -3.35 -5.45 -1.86
C PHE A 34 -4.85 -5.19 -1.79
N LEU A 35 -5.27 -3.98 -2.19
CA LEU A 35 -6.67 -3.69 -2.48
C LEU A 35 -6.89 -3.74 -3.99
N TRP A 36 -7.96 -4.38 -4.43
CA TRP A 36 -8.27 -4.49 -5.85
C TRP A 36 -9.77 -4.56 -6.09
N VAL A 37 -10.21 -3.88 -7.15
CA VAL A 37 -11.57 -3.98 -7.69
C VAL A 37 -11.48 -3.97 -9.21
N ASN A 38 -12.41 -4.65 -9.88
CA ASN A 38 -12.55 -4.56 -11.33
C ASN A 38 -13.68 -3.59 -11.68
N GLY A 39 -13.34 -2.32 -11.85
CA GLY A 39 -14.33 -1.31 -12.24
C GLY A 39 -14.79 -1.34 -13.67
N THR A 40 -14.21 -2.20 -14.51
CA THR A 40 -14.78 -2.51 -15.83
C THR A 40 -15.77 -3.66 -15.80
N SER A 41 -15.93 -4.37 -14.67
CA SER A 41 -16.88 -5.47 -14.61
C SER A 41 -18.31 -4.95 -14.76
N PRO A 42 -19.19 -5.67 -15.49
CA PRO A 42 -20.59 -5.30 -15.61
C PRO A 42 -21.29 -5.18 -14.24
N HIS A 43 -20.92 -6.05 -13.29
CA HIS A 43 -21.46 -6.02 -11.93
C HIS A 43 -21.04 -4.74 -11.18
N HIS A 44 -19.76 -4.38 -11.20
CA HIS A 44 -19.27 -3.16 -10.56
C HIS A 44 -19.93 -1.90 -11.14
N LEU A 45 -20.06 -1.85 -12.47
CA LEU A 45 -20.74 -0.77 -13.17
C LEU A 45 -22.21 -0.66 -12.80
N GLU A 46 -22.92 -1.79 -12.72
CA GLU A 46 -24.32 -1.83 -12.31
C GLU A 46 -24.48 -1.32 -10.87
N GLU A 47 -23.68 -1.83 -9.94
CA GLU A 47 -23.70 -1.41 -8.53
C GLU A 47 -23.38 0.09 -8.41
N MET A 48 -22.34 0.58 -9.08
CA MET A 48 -21.96 1.99 -9.06
C MET A 48 -23.07 2.90 -9.62
N SER A 49 -23.79 2.44 -10.65
CA SER A 49 -24.89 3.19 -11.28
C SER A 49 -26.07 3.41 -10.33
N LYS A 50 -26.34 2.47 -9.41
CA LYS A 50 -27.38 2.59 -8.38
C LYS A 50 -27.14 3.77 -7.43
N TYR A 51 -25.88 4.24 -7.34
CA TYR A 51 -25.47 5.38 -6.54
C TYR A 51 -25.16 6.64 -7.37
N GLY A 52 -25.61 6.69 -8.63
CA GLY A 52 -25.58 7.90 -9.46
C GLY A 52 -24.27 8.17 -10.20
N ARG A 53 -23.36 7.19 -10.30
CA ARG A 53 -22.17 7.27 -11.16
C ARG A 53 -22.23 6.24 -12.27
N THR A 54 -22.20 6.70 -13.52
CA THR A 54 -22.36 5.88 -14.73
C THR A 54 -21.12 5.85 -15.62
N LYS A 55 -20.09 6.64 -15.30
CA LYS A 55 -18.81 6.65 -16.01
C LYS A 55 -17.74 5.99 -15.15
N ILE A 56 -16.95 5.13 -15.77
CA ILE A 56 -15.67 4.69 -15.23
C ILE A 56 -14.78 5.94 -15.18
N GLY A 57 -14.59 6.50 -13.98
CA GLY A 57 -13.43 7.37 -13.78
C GLY A 57 -12.17 6.53 -13.96
N GLY A 58 -11.04 7.12 -14.36
CA GLY A 58 -9.76 6.42 -14.46
C GLY A 58 -9.15 6.05 -13.10
N LEU A 59 -9.98 5.55 -12.19
CA LEU A 59 -9.64 5.09 -10.85
C LEU A 59 -10.07 3.63 -10.65
N TYR A 60 -10.57 2.96 -11.70
CA TYR A 60 -11.22 1.65 -11.54
C TYR A 60 -10.99 0.66 -12.69
N LYS A 61 -10.24 0.97 -13.75
CA LYS A 61 -10.08 -0.02 -14.84
C LYS A 61 -8.91 -0.96 -14.49
N ASP A 62 -9.18 -2.26 -14.41
CA ASP A 62 -8.14 -3.27 -14.21
C ASP A 62 -7.40 -3.51 -15.52
N TYR A 63 -6.08 -3.39 -15.46
CA TYR A 63 -5.18 -3.64 -16.59
C TYR A 63 -4.20 -4.78 -16.29
N GLY A 64 -4.42 -5.53 -15.21
CA GLY A 64 -3.56 -6.64 -14.82
C GLY A 64 -2.28 -6.24 -14.09
N THR A 65 -2.18 -5.00 -13.60
CA THR A 65 -0.97 -4.49 -12.91
C THR A 65 -0.72 -5.18 -11.58
N ILE A 66 -1.78 -5.61 -10.86
CA ILE A 66 -1.64 -6.35 -9.60
C ILE A 66 -0.90 -7.68 -9.77
N ARG A 67 -0.95 -8.30 -10.97
CA ARG A 67 -0.11 -9.46 -11.31
C ARG A 67 1.37 -9.16 -11.05
N PHE A 68 1.84 -8.00 -11.51
CA PHE A 68 3.22 -7.58 -11.34
C PHE A 68 3.51 -7.12 -9.91
N GLY A 69 2.52 -6.54 -9.22
CA GLY A 69 2.57 -6.32 -7.78
C GLY A 69 2.90 -7.61 -7.02
N LEU A 70 2.14 -8.68 -7.29
CA LEU A 70 2.34 -10.01 -6.70
C LEU A 70 3.72 -10.60 -7.05
N ARG A 71 4.10 -10.61 -8.34
CA ARG A 71 5.44 -11.06 -8.77
C ARG A 71 6.55 -10.31 -8.04
N SER A 72 6.41 -8.99 -7.89
CA SER A 72 7.41 -8.16 -7.23
C SER A 72 7.56 -8.49 -5.73
N ILE A 73 6.49 -8.89 -5.04
CA ILE A 73 6.59 -9.35 -3.64
C ILE A 73 7.39 -10.64 -3.55
N ILE A 74 7.11 -11.62 -4.43
CA ILE A 74 7.83 -12.89 -4.46
C ILE A 74 9.32 -12.69 -4.72
N GLU A 75 9.66 -11.84 -5.70
CA GLU A 75 11.05 -11.60 -6.10
C GLU A 75 11.81 -10.75 -5.05
N TYR A 76 11.17 -9.70 -4.52
CA TYR A 76 11.89 -8.64 -3.82
C TYR A 76 11.61 -8.54 -2.32
N ALA A 77 10.61 -9.23 -1.78
CA ALA A 77 10.28 -9.22 -0.36
C ALA A 77 10.04 -10.63 0.21
N PRO A 78 11.05 -11.53 0.18
CA PRO A 78 10.89 -12.93 0.61
C PRO A 78 10.61 -13.11 2.11
N TRP A 79 10.63 -12.03 2.90
CA TRP A 79 10.24 -12.01 4.32
C TRP A 79 8.74 -11.85 4.54
N ILE A 80 7.97 -11.60 3.48
CA ILE A 80 6.51 -11.58 3.53
C ILE A 80 5.99 -12.99 3.74
N ASN A 81 5.15 -13.16 4.77
CA ASN A 81 4.64 -14.46 5.21
C ASN A 81 3.36 -14.85 4.46
N ARG A 82 2.41 -13.92 4.29
CA ARG A 82 1.19 -14.09 3.50
C ARG A 82 0.91 -12.83 2.70
N ILE A 83 0.15 -12.99 1.63
CA ILE A 83 -0.37 -11.91 0.81
C ILE A 83 -1.90 -11.96 0.90
N PHE A 84 -2.51 -10.89 1.40
CA PHE A 84 -3.96 -10.72 1.39
C PHE A 84 -4.36 -9.90 0.17
N LEU A 85 -5.29 -10.44 -0.62
CA LEU A 85 -5.93 -9.74 -1.72
C LEU A 85 -7.34 -9.37 -1.29
N VAL A 86 -7.57 -8.11 -0.98
CA VAL A 86 -8.87 -7.59 -0.54
C VAL A 86 -9.67 -7.14 -1.75
N THR A 87 -10.86 -7.70 -1.95
CA THR A 87 -11.70 -7.43 -3.13
C THR A 87 -13.17 -7.21 -2.78
N ASP A 88 -13.94 -6.66 -3.72
CA ASP A 88 -15.39 -6.54 -3.63
C ASP A 88 -16.14 -7.88 -3.86
N GLY A 89 -15.42 -8.99 -3.96
CA GLY A 89 -15.94 -10.34 -4.21
C GLY A 89 -15.53 -10.88 -5.58
N GLU A 90 -15.02 -10.04 -6.48
CA GLU A 90 -14.42 -10.50 -7.72
C GLU A 90 -13.00 -11.03 -7.51
N ILE A 91 -12.54 -11.85 -8.46
CA ILE A 91 -11.20 -12.45 -8.48
C ILE A 91 -10.60 -12.13 -9.84
N PRO A 92 -9.36 -11.59 -9.91
CA PRO A 92 -8.69 -11.37 -11.18
C PRO A 92 -8.60 -12.69 -11.96
N GLU A 93 -9.01 -12.68 -13.23
CA GLU A 93 -9.22 -13.89 -14.02
C GLU A 93 -7.96 -14.75 -14.18
N TYR A 94 -6.78 -14.14 -14.03
CA TYR A 94 -5.48 -14.78 -14.17
C TYR A 94 -4.90 -15.35 -12.87
N LEU A 95 -5.60 -15.22 -11.74
CA LEU A 95 -5.17 -15.77 -10.45
C LEU A 95 -5.88 -17.08 -10.13
N ASP A 96 -5.09 -18.07 -9.72
CA ASP A 96 -5.50 -19.33 -9.12
C ASP A 96 -5.38 -19.23 -7.59
N ILE A 97 -6.52 -18.98 -6.94
CA ILE A 97 -6.58 -18.78 -5.49
C ILE A 97 -6.35 -20.09 -4.73
N GLU A 98 -6.75 -21.24 -5.27
CA GLU A 98 -6.54 -22.52 -4.60
C GLU A 98 -5.05 -22.87 -4.59
N LYS A 99 -4.38 -22.72 -5.74
CA LYS A 99 -2.93 -22.84 -5.81
C LYS A 99 -2.23 -21.84 -4.89
N GLY A 100 -2.77 -20.63 -4.78
CA GLY A 100 -2.20 -19.62 -3.91
C GLY A 100 -2.36 -19.85 -2.43
N LYS A 101 -3.43 -20.52 -1.97
CA LYS A 101 -3.55 -20.95 -0.58
C LYS A 101 -2.49 -21.99 -0.19
N GLU A 102 -2.04 -22.79 -1.15
CA GLU A 102 -1.06 -23.86 -0.95
C GLU A 102 0.40 -23.41 -1.14
N SER A 103 0.64 -22.22 -1.67
CA SER A 103 2.00 -21.73 -1.91
C SER A 103 2.62 -21.04 -0.69
N ASN A 104 3.90 -20.68 -0.83
CA ASN A 104 4.64 -19.89 0.16
C ASN A 104 5.31 -18.67 -0.50
N PRO A 105 4.94 -17.43 -0.15
CA PRO A 105 3.84 -17.06 0.75
C PRO A 105 2.47 -17.51 0.24
N GLN A 106 1.50 -17.62 1.15
CA GLN A 106 0.11 -17.92 0.78
C GLN A 106 -0.55 -16.67 0.21
N LEU A 107 -1.36 -16.81 -0.83
CA LEU A 107 -2.31 -15.80 -1.29
C LEU A 107 -3.68 -16.10 -0.69
N ILE A 108 -4.21 -15.15 0.06
CA ILE A 108 -5.51 -15.26 0.74
C ILE A 108 -6.43 -14.18 0.19
N LEU A 109 -7.51 -14.60 -0.44
CA LEU A 109 -8.59 -13.70 -0.85
C LEU A 109 -9.41 -13.30 0.38
N VAL A 110 -9.68 -12.01 0.52
CA VAL A 110 -10.53 -11.44 1.57
C VAL A 110 -11.60 -10.58 0.91
N SER A 111 -12.87 -10.89 1.10
CA SER A 111 -13.95 -10.04 0.59
C SER A 111 -14.11 -8.82 1.49
N HIS A 112 -14.56 -7.70 0.92
CA HIS A 112 -15.07 -6.56 1.69
C HIS A 112 -16.13 -7.01 2.72
N ARG A 113 -16.94 -8.03 2.40
CA ARG A 113 -17.95 -8.60 3.33
C ARG A 113 -17.35 -9.28 4.55
N ASP A 114 -16.09 -9.72 4.49
CA ASP A 114 -15.41 -10.41 5.60
C ASP A 114 -14.88 -9.43 6.65
N ILE A 115 -14.64 -8.18 6.27
CA ILE A 115 -14.00 -7.16 7.12
C ILE A 115 -14.84 -5.90 7.34
N MET A 116 -15.91 -5.69 6.57
CA MET A 116 -16.77 -4.50 6.65
C MET A 116 -18.18 -4.85 7.08
N ASN A 117 -18.87 -3.88 7.70
CA ASN A 117 -20.29 -4.02 7.97
C ASN A 117 -21.09 -4.05 6.65
N VAL A 118 -21.98 -5.03 6.49
CA VAL A 118 -22.81 -5.18 5.29
C VAL A 118 -23.65 -3.93 5.00
N SER A 119 -24.04 -3.15 6.01
CA SER A 119 -24.84 -1.92 5.81
C SER A 119 -24.10 -0.83 5.03
N ILE A 120 -22.77 -0.82 5.06
CA ILE A 120 -21.96 0.18 4.34
C ILE A 120 -21.54 -0.29 2.95
N LEU A 121 -21.87 -1.54 2.56
CA LEU A 121 -21.57 -2.07 1.24
C LEU A 121 -22.67 -1.74 0.21
N PRO A 122 -22.35 -1.68 -1.09
CA PRO A 122 -20.99 -1.60 -1.64
C PRO A 122 -20.33 -0.26 -1.27
N THR A 123 -19.01 -0.20 -1.38
CA THR A 123 -18.24 1.05 -1.33
C THR A 123 -17.28 1.10 -2.52
N PHE A 124 -17.07 2.30 -3.05
CA PHE A 124 -16.20 2.58 -4.21
C PHE A 124 -15.10 3.59 -3.84
N ASP A 125 -14.86 3.75 -2.54
CA ASP A 125 -13.87 4.67 -2.00
C ASP A 125 -12.72 3.90 -1.34
N SER A 126 -11.53 4.04 -1.91
CA SER A 126 -10.31 3.42 -1.38
C SER A 126 -10.03 3.83 0.06
N ASN A 127 -10.36 5.06 0.48
CA ASN A 127 -10.15 5.49 1.87
C ASN A 127 -11.00 4.65 2.84
N VAL A 128 -12.23 4.33 2.45
CA VAL A 128 -13.11 3.46 3.23
C VAL A 128 -12.53 2.05 3.30
N ILE A 129 -12.10 1.50 2.17
CA ILE A 129 -11.53 0.13 2.12
C ILE A 129 -10.24 0.05 2.95
N GLU A 130 -9.32 1.01 2.80
CA GLU A 130 -8.09 1.13 3.57
C GLU A 130 -8.33 1.17 5.08
N SER A 131 -9.45 1.78 5.51
CA SER A 131 -9.80 1.92 6.93
C SER A 131 -10.12 0.59 7.63
N TYR A 132 -10.19 -0.52 6.88
CA TYR A 132 -10.47 -1.87 7.39
C TYR A 132 -9.29 -2.84 7.27
N ILE A 133 -8.09 -2.40 6.86
CA ILE A 133 -6.92 -3.28 6.70
C ILE A 133 -6.63 -4.09 7.98
N HIS A 134 -6.70 -3.46 9.15
CA HIS A 134 -6.46 -4.13 10.43
C HIS A 134 -7.59 -5.05 10.90
N HIS A 135 -8.75 -5.05 10.22
CA HIS A 135 -9.85 -6.00 10.47
C HIS A 135 -9.66 -7.34 9.77
N ILE A 136 -8.66 -7.48 8.89
CA ILE A 136 -8.36 -8.74 8.22
C ILE A 136 -8.06 -9.84 9.27
N PRO A 137 -8.83 -10.95 9.31
CA PRO A 137 -8.68 -11.97 10.34
C PRO A 137 -7.26 -12.57 10.37
N GLY A 138 -6.63 -12.49 11.54
CA GLY A 138 -5.30 -13.07 11.77
C GLY A 138 -4.17 -12.36 11.04
N ILE A 139 -4.35 -11.11 10.60
CA ILE A 139 -3.28 -10.30 10.00
C ILE A 139 -2.11 -10.08 10.98
N SER A 140 -0.89 -10.00 10.44
CA SER A 140 0.32 -9.75 11.25
C SER A 140 0.34 -8.36 11.88
N LYS A 141 1.22 -8.16 12.87
CA LYS A 141 1.47 -6.85 13.49
C LYS A 141 1.96 -5.80 12.50
N CYS A 142 2.72 -6.23 11.50
CA CYS A 142 3.29 -5.39 10.47
C CYS A 142 2.73 -5.78 9.11
N VAL A 143 2.34 -4.77 8.34
CA VAL A 143 1.71 -4.94 7.04
C VAL A 143 2.42 -4.08 6.03
N LEU A 144 2.83 -4.67 4.90
CA LEU A 144 3.21 -3.94 3.71
C LEU A 144 1.96 -3.77 2.83
N TYR A 145 1.36 -2.58 2.86
CA TYR A 145 0.20 -2.22 2.05
C TYR A 145 0.65 -1.66 0.69
N LEU A 146 0.07 -2.20 -0.38
CA LEU A 146 0.24 -1.73 -1.76
C LEU A 146 -1.13 -1.49 -2.41
N ASN A 147 -1.22 -0.44 -3.22
CA ASN A 147 -2.30 -0.33 -4.18
C ASN A 147 -2.04 -1.26 -5.37
N ASP A 148 -3.04 -1.44 -6.23
CA ASP A 148 -2.98 -2.21 -7.48
C ASP A 148 -2.05 -1.61 -8.55
N ASP A 149 -1.70 -0.33 -8.42
CA ASP A 149 -0.78 0.41 -9.29
C ASP A 149 0.67 0.47 -8.77
N MET A 150 0.98 -0.31 -7.71
CA MET A 150 2.29 -0.34 -7.06
C MET A 150 3.04 -1.66 -7.26
N ILE A 151 4.35 -1.56 -7.53
CA ILE A 151 5.27 -2.69 -7.57
C ILE A 151 6.55 -2.41 -6.78
N LEU A 152 7.20 -3.46 -6.29
CA LEU A 152 8.60 -3.39 -5.85
C LEU A 152 9.54 -3.45 -7.05
N GLY A 153 10.59 -2.62 -7.04
CA GLY A 153 11.54 -2.51 -8.16
C GLY A 153 12.91 -3.16 -7.90
N LYS A 154 13.19 -3.57 -6.66
CA LYS A 154 14.42 -4.27 -6.25
C LYS A 154 14.25 -4.87 -4.85
N PRO A 155 15.16 -5.76 -4.39
CA PRO A 155 15.10 -6.36 -3.05
C PRO A 155 14.92 -5.31 -1.96
N LEU A 156 13.92 -5.52 -1.12
CA LEU A 156 13.50 -4.62 -0.05
C LEU A 156 13.50 -5.40 1.25
N GLN A 157 14.16 -4.88 2.28
CA GLN A 157 14.29 -5.54 3.58
C GLN A 157 13.53 -4.77 4.67
N PRO A 158 13.08 -5.41 5.75
CA PRO A 158 12.31 -4.74 6.81
C PRO A 158 13.06 -3.56 7.46
N ASP A 159 14.39 -3.62 7.50
CA ASP A 159 15.25 -2.54 8.03
C ASP A 159 15.21 -1.27 7.18
N PHE A 160 14.62 -1.29 5.99
CA PHE A 160 14.26 -0.09 5.24
C PHE A 160 13.17 0.70 5.98
N PHE A 161 12.17 0.00 6.50
CA PHE A 161 11.03 0.59 7.20
C PHE A 161 11.28 0.78 8.69
N ILE A 162 12.10 -0.07 9.31
CA ILE A 162 12.29 -0.07 10.76
C ILE A 162 13.73 0.30 11.09
N SER A 163 13.91 1.33 11.89
CA SER A 163 15.22 1.78 12.34
C SER A 163 15.81 0.85 13.41
N LYS A 164 17.12 0.98 13.67
CA LYS A 164 17.81 0.14 14.65
C LYS A 164 17.28 0.36 16.08
N ASP A 165 16.76 1.54 16.37
CA ASP A 165 16.06 1.92 17.61
C ASP A 165 14.57 1.53 17.60
N SER A 166 14.13 0.71 16.66
CA SER A 166 12.76 0.17 16.59
C SER A 166 11.69 1.23 16.29
N LYS A 167 12.06 2.34 15.66
CA LYS A 167 11.12 3.33 15.15
C LYS A 167 10.76 3.03 13.70
N LEU A 168 9.52 3.33 13.35
CA LEU A 168 9.10 3.29 11.95
C LEU A 168 9.65 4.51 11.19
N ARG A 169 10.26 4.28 10.03
CA ARG A 169 10.63 5.33 9.09
C ARG A 169 9.44 5.66 8.20
N VAL A 170 8.87 6.83 8.43
CA VAL A 170 7.81 7.39 7.60
C VAL A 170 8.45 8.25 6.52
N TYR A 171 8.56 7.71 5.31
CA TYR A 171 9.16 8.47 4.22
C TYR A 171 8.21 9.55 3.73
N HIS A 172 8.73 10.75 3.51
CA HIS A 172 7.94 11.88 3.02
C HIS A 172 8.54 12.53 1.77
N ASN A 173 7.69 13.05 0.90
CA ASN A 173 8.06 13.60 -0.40
C ASN A 173 8.47 15.09 -0.35
N GLY A 174 8.44 15.69 0.84
CA GLY A 174 8.73 17.11 1.07
C GLY A 174 7.51 18.02 1.02
N PHE A 175 6.35 17.54 0.56
CA PHE A 175 5.09 18.24 0.72
C PHE A 175 4.57 18.11 2.17
N ILE A 176 3.68 19.01 2.55
CA ILE A 176 3.06 19.11 3.87
C ILE A 176 1.55 19.31 3.73
N ALA A 177 0.80 18.98 4.80
CA ALA A 177 -0.66 19.13 4.89
C ALA A 177 -1.14 20.41 4.15
N PRO A 178 -2.16 20.29 3.27
CA PRO A 178 -2.50 21.36 2.36
C PRO A 178 -3.06 22.56 3.14
N ASN A 179 -2.85 23.75 2.60
CA ASN A 179 -3.53 24.96 3.06
C ASN A 179 -4.86 25.13 2.30
N ILE A 180 -5.58 26.22 2.61
CA ILE A 180 -6.85 26.58 1.96
C ILE A 180 -6.74 26.59 0.42
N GLU A 181 -5.61 27.03 -0.14
CA GLU A 181 -5.39 27.00 -1.59
C GLU A 181 -5.20 25.58 -2.14
N GLY A 182 -4.55 24.69 -1.40
CA GLY A 182 -4.45 23.27 -1.73
C GLY A 182 -5.80 22.56 -1.70
N GLU A 183 -6.65 22.88 -0.71
CA GLU A 183 -8.00 22.35 -0.55
C GLU A 183 -8.91 22.67 -1.76
N LYS A 184 -8.71 23.81 -2.42
CA LYS A 184 -9.47 24.18 -3.62
C LYS A 184 -9.14 23.30 -4.84
N ARG A 185 -8.01 22.61 -4.85
CA ARG A 185 -7.50 21.90 -6.04
C ARG A 185 -8.10 20.53 -6.25
N SER A 186 -8.38 19.79 -5.18
CA SER A 186 -8.93 18.44 -5.30
C SER A 186 -9.66 18.00 -4.04
N ILE A 187 -10.62 17.09 -4.21
CA ILE A 187 -11.31 16.46 -3.08
C ILE A 187 -10.35 15.69 -2.17
N TRP A 188 -9.33 15.06 -2.75
CA TRP A 188 -8.31 14.33 -2.02
C TRP A 188 -7.50 15.24 -1.08
N HIS A 189 -7.08 16.43 -1.54
CA HIS A 189 -6.42 17.39 -0.65
C HIS A 189 -7.32 17.85 0.50
N ARG A 190 -8.65 17.93 0.28
CA ARG A 190 -9.59 18.23 1.37
C ARG A 190 -9.65 17.11 2.40
N SER A 191 -9.67 15.84 1.97
CA SER A 191 -9.60 14.68 2.86
C SER A 191 -8.30 14.65 3.68
N VAL A 192 -7.15 14.98 3.06
CA VAL A 192 -5.87 15.12 3.79
C VAL A 192 -5.92 16.27 4.80
N SER A 193 -6.49 17.43 4.44
CA SER A 193 -6.67 18.54 5.38
C SER A 193 -7.57 18.16 6.56
N HIS A 194 -8.70 17.50 6.28
CA HIS A 194 -9.59 16.97 7.30
C HIS A 194 -8.84 16.05 8.26
N THR A 195 -8.11 15.08 7.73
CA THR A 195 -7.29 14.14 8.51
C THR A 195 -6.23 14.87 9.35
N ASN A 196 -5.53 15.85 8.80
CA ASN A 196 -4.53 16.63 9.54
C ASN A 196 -5.14 17.44 10.69
N LYS A 197 -6.36 17.94 10.55
CA LYS A 197 -7.08 18.63 11.63
C LYS A 197 -7.36 17.68 12.80
N LEU A 198 -7.74 16.43 12.53
CA LEU A 198 -7.94 15.40 13.56
C LEU A 198 -6.67 15.14 14.37
N VAL A 199 -5.51 15.03 13.70
CA VAL A 199 -4.21 14.85 14.35
C VAL A 199 -3.86 16.07 15.23
N ASN A 200 -4.02 17.29 14.69
CA ASN A 200 -3.75 18.52 15.44
C ASN A 200 -4.63 18.64 16.70
N GLN A 201 -5.91 18.31 16.59
CA GLN A 201 -6.83 18.30 17.71
C GLN A 201 -6.38 17.33 18.81
N LYS A 202 -5.91 16.13 18.41
CA LYS A 202 -5.51 15.09 19.37
C LYS A 202 -4.16 15.36 20.05
N PHE A 203 -3.14 15.73 19.28
CA PHE A 203 -1.75 15.75 19.77
C PHE A 203 -1.18 17.15 19.97
N ARG A 204 -1.79 18.17 19.38
CA ARG A 204 -1.30 19.56 19.39
C ARG A 204 -2.27 20.53 20.05
N ASN A 205 -3.29 20.03 20.76
CA ASN A 205 -4.34 20.84 21.37
C ASN A 205 -4.98 21.85 20.40
N GLY A 206 -5.12 21.46 19.12
CA GLY A 206 -5.70 22.29 18.07
C GLY A 206 -4.71 23.28 17.41
N GLU A 207 -3.45 23.35 17.86
CA GLU A 207 -2.42 24.12 17.16
C GLU A 207 -2.27 23.63 15.71
N VAL A 208 -2.21 24.56 14.77
CA VAL A 208 -2.18 24.24 13.34
C VAL A 208 -0.77 23.85 12.92
N VAL A 209 -0.44 22.57 13.09
CA VAL A 209 0.75 21.93 12.52
C VAL A 209 0.41 21.35 11.14
N LYS A 210 1.33 21.46 10.19
CA LYS A 210 1.20 20.86 8.86
C LYS A 210 2.08 19.62 8.76
N HIS A 211 1.51 18.45 8.99
CA HIS A 211 2.27 17.20 8.94
C HIS A 211 2.75 16.90 7.51
N PRO A 212 3.97 16.35 7.33
CA PRO A 212 4.49 15.91 6.04
C PRO A 212 3.60 14.88 5.33
N TYR A 213 3.56 14.95 4.00
CA TYR A 213 2.90 13.93 3.19
C TYR A 213 3.74 12.67 3.17
N PRO A 214 3.18 11.50 3.53
CA PRO A 214 3.85 10.26 3.24
C PRO A 214 4.10 10.19 1.73
N SER A 215 5.29 9.77 1.36
CA SER A 215 5.64 9.52 -0.02
C SER A 215 4.68 8.49 -0.61
N HIS A 216 4.24 8.68 -1.85
CA HIS A 216 3.31 7.74 -2.49
C HIS A 216 4.06 6.46 -2.88
N HIS A 217 4.11 5.50 -1.96
CA HIS A 217 4.82 4.23 -2.09
C HIS A 217 4.11 3.13 -1.29
N CYS A 218 4.68 1.93 -1.37
CA CYS A 218 4.31 0.74 -0.61
C CYS A 218 4.39 1.03 0.90
N TYR A 219 3.26 1.20 1.56
CA TYR A 219 3.18 1.70 2.93
C TYR A 219 3.45 0.57 3.92
N PHE A 220 4.36 0.78 4.86
CA PHE A 220 4.56 -0.16 5.97
C PHE A 220 3.78 0.33 7.19
N MET A 221 2.77 -0.42 7.62
CA MET A 221 1.84 -0.04 8.67
C MET A 221 1.92 -0.99 9.86
N LEU A 222 1.66 -0.45 11.06
CA LEU A 222 1.51 -1.23 12.27
C LEU A 222 0.03 -1.39 12.58
N THR A 223 -0.46 -2.64 12.65
CA THR A 223 -1.89 -2.89 12.86
C THR A 223 -2.37 -2.44 14.24
N ASN A 224 -1.52 -2.49 15.27
CA ASN A 224 -1.82 -1.88 16.56
C ASN A 224 -2.06 -0.36 16.47
N THR A 225 -1.29 0.35 15.64
CA THR A 225 -1.51 1.78 15.42
C THR A 225 -2.80 2.03 14.64
N LEU A 226 -3.15 1.18 13.67
CA LEU A 226 -4.43 1.26 12.97
C LEU A 226 -5.62 1.03 13.92
N ASN A 227 -5.53 0.05 14.83
CA ASN A 227 -6.52 -0.17 15.90
C ASN A 227 -6.63 1.07 16.81
N GLU A 228 -5.51 1.59 17.32
CA GLU A 228 -5.49 2.80 18.14
C GLU A 228 -6.11 4.01 17.41
N MET A 229 -5.84 4.16 16.11
CA MET A 229 -6.44 5.22 15.29
C MET A 229 -7.97 5.10 15.24
N GLU A 230 -8.49 3.91 14.96
CA GLU A 230 -9.94 3.69 14.93
C GLU A 230 -10.58 4.00 16.29
N GLU A 231 -9.97 3.58 17.40
CA GLU A 231 -10.47 3.87 18.75
C GLU A 231 -10.49 5.39 19.06
N ILE A 232 -9.43 6.11 18.69
CA ILE A 232 -9.31 7.55 18.97
C ILE A 232 -10.32 8.36 18.17
N TRP A 233 -10.58 7.98 16.91
CA TRP A 233 -11.40 8.74 15.96
C TRP A 233 -12.66 7.98 15.51
N ILE A 234 -13.24 7.15 16.38
CA ILE A 234 -14.35 6.25 16.03
C ILE A 234 -15.54 6.94 15.35
N ASP A 235 -15.89 8.15 15.81
CA ASP A 235 -16.97 8.94 15.21
C ASP A 235 -16.63 9.37 13.77
N ASN A 236 -15.38 9.84 13.54
CA ASN A 236 -14.91 10.22 12.21
C ASN A 236 -14.74 9.00 11.29
N TYR A 237 -14.30 7.86 11.82
CA TYR A 237 -14.25 6.60 11.08
C TYR A 237 -15.66 6.19 10.65
N THR A 238 -16.63 6.26 11.56
CA THR A 238 -18.03 5.91 11.29
C THR A 238 -18.59 6.80 10.18
N GLU A 239 -18.42 8.12 10.29
CA GLU A 239 -18.89 9.08 9.28
C GLU A 239 -18.19 8.87 7.92
N SER A 240 -16.86 8.69 7.93
CA SER A 240 -16.07 8.46 6.71
C SER A 240 -16.47 7.16 6.01
N ARG A 241 -16.75 6.08 6.75
CA ARG A 241 -17.06 4.75 6.21
C ARG A 241 -18.44 4.64 5.56
N GLU A 242 -19.34 5.59 5.83
CA GLU A 242 -20.62 5.69 5.13
C GLU A 242 -20.48 6.25 3.70
N ASN A 243 -19.33 6.82 3.35
CA ASN A 243 -19.11 7.39 2.03
C ASN A 243 -18.97 6.30 0.95
N LYS A 244 -19.92 6.26 0.02
CA LYS A 244 -19.87 5.38 -1.16
C LYS A 244 -18.78 5.77 -2.15
N PHE A 245 -18.47 7.05 -2.21
CA PHE A 245 -17.43 7.63 -3.06
C PHE A 245 -16.66 8.67 -2.26
N ARG A 246 -15.39 8.88 -2.63
CA ARG A 246 -14.49 9.84 -2.00
C ARG A 246 -15.15 11.18 -1.68
N LYS A 247 -15.09 11.60 -0.43
CA LYS A 247 -15.56 12.89 0.08
C LYS A 247 -14.48 13.65 0.85
N ALA A 248 -14.75 14.93 1.07
CA ALA A 248 -13.82 15.81 1.78
C ALA A 248 -13.63 15.47 3.26
N ASN A 249 -14.58 14.74 3.87
CA ASN A 249 -14.53 14.27 5.24
C ASN A 249 -13.91 12.86 5.38
N ASP A 250 -13.37 12.29 4.30
CA ASP A 250 -12.72 10.99 4.41
C ASP A 250 -11.45 11.07 5.26
N ILE A 251 -11.17 9.98 5.96
CA ILE A 251 -9.88 9.76 6.63
C ILE A 251 -8.90 9.14 5.64
N VAL A 252 -7.77 9.80 5.41
CA VAL A 252 -6.67 9.27 4.59
C VAL A 252 -5.75 8.43 5.48
N ILE A 253 -5.91 7.11 5.44
CA ILE A 253 -5.31 6.17 6.40
C ILE A 253 -3.79 6.22 6.39
N SER A 254 -3.17 6.23 5.20
CA SER A 254 -1.71 6.37 5.07
C SER A 254 -1.16 7.64 5.72
N PHE A 255 -1.86 8.77 5.58
CA PHE A 255 -1.51 10.04 6.20
C PHE A 255 -1.75 10.03 7.71
N LEU A 256 -2.91 9.52 8.16
CA LEU A 256 -3.25 9.45 9.57
C LEU A 256 -2.27 8.56 10.34
N HIS A 257 -1.93 7.40 9.78
CA HIS A 257 -0.94 6.48 10.35
C HIS A 257 0.44 7.11 10.43
N ALA A 258 0.91 7.72 9.34
CA ALA A 258 2.19 8.44 9.28
C ALA A 258 2.29 9.53 10.35
N ALA A 259 1.27 10.36 10.51
CA ALA A 259 1.28 11.43 11.50
C ALA A 259 1.15 10.89 12.94
N THR A 260 0.24 9.96 13.18
CA THR A 260 0.00 9.38 14.52
C THR A 260 1.24 8.70 15.08
N ILE A 261 1.94 7.90 14.27
CA ILE A 261 3.11 7.16 14.76
C ILE A 261 4.27 8.10 15.13
N VAL A 262 4.42 9.22 14.41
CA VAL A 262 5.44 10.24 14.70
C VAL A 262 5.06 11.06 15.93
N GLU A 263 3.80 11.49 16.05
CA GLU A 263 3.29 12.22 17.23
C GLU A 263 3.39 11.38 18.51
N GLN A 264 3.26 10.06 18.41
CA GLN A 264 3.46 9.13 19.52
C GLN A 264 4.93 8.75 19.77
N HIS A 265 5.89 9.33 19.02
CA HIS A 265 7.33 9.02 19.09
C HIS A 265 7.70 7.55 18.76
N LYS A 266 6.78 6.80 18.15
CA LYS A 266 6.99 5.42 17.65
C LYS A 266 7.59 5.41 16.23
N GLY A 267 7.64 6.56 15.56
CA GLY A 267 8.21 6.72 14.22
C GLY A 267 8.94 8.04 14.03
N GLU A 268 9.61 8.17 12.89
CA GLU A 268 10.32 9.37 12.47
C GLU A 268 10.09 9.67 10.99
N TYR A 269 10.00 10.96 10.65
CA TYR A 269 9.95 11.37 9.25
C TYR A 269 11.32 11.28 8.61
N VAL A 270 11.37 10.65 7.43
CA VAL A 270 12.59 10.51 6.63
C VAL A 270 12.36 11.08 5.25
N LYS A 271 13.13 12.10 4.86
CA LYS A 271 12.98 12.67 3.51
C LYS A 271 13.30 11.62 2.46
N GLN A 272 12.37 11.39 1.53
CA GLN A 272 12.64 10.49 0.42
C GLN A 272 13.80 11.01 -0.44
N LYS A 273 14.62 10.08 -0.93
CA LYS A 273 15.63 10.33 -1.96
C LYS A 273 15.19 9.63 -3.24
N ASN A 274 16.11 8.99 -3.97
CA ASN A 274 15.80 8.14 -5.12
C ASN A 274 15.25 6.77 -4.70
N ASN A 275 14.51 6.71 -3.60
CA ASN A 275 13.98 5.44 -3.07
C ASN A 275 12.68 5.05 -3.76
N PHE A 276 11.88 6.03 -4.20
CA PHE A 276 10.55 5.82 -4.74
C PHE A 276 10.40 6.54 -6.07
N TYR A 277 9.48 6.02 -6.88
CA TYR A 277 9.10 6.66 -8.12
C TYR A 277 7.59 6.68 -8.26
N PHE A 278 7.07 7.86 -8.56
CA PHE A 278 5.67 8.09 -8.83
C PHE A 278 5.57 8.76 -10.19
N SER A 279 4.72 8.24 -11.05
CA SER A 279 4.34 8.87 -12.31
C SER A 279 2.87 8.61 -12.59
N TRP A 280 2.28 9.46 -13.43
CA TRP A 280 0.96 9.23 -13.98
C TRP A 280 1.10 8.41 -15.25
N TRP A 281 0.34 7.34 -15.37
CA TRP A 281 0.26 6.54 -16.60
C TRP A 281 -0.96 7.00 -17.40
N GLY A 282 -0.72 7.71 -18.50
CA GLY A 282 -1.77 8.29 -19.35
C GLY A 282 -1.45 8.11 -20.84
N GLY A 283 -2.18 8.78 -21.74
CA GLY A 283 -2.12 8.51 -23.19
C GLY A 283 -0.84 8.97 -23.89
N ASN A 284 0.14 9.53 -23.19
CA ASN A 284 1.34 10.08 -23.79
C ASN A 284 2.48 9.04 -23.84
N HIS A 285 2.58 8.34 -24.97
CA HIS A 285 3.58 7.29 -25.21
C HIS A 285 5.02 7.73 -24.90
N THR A 286 5.40 8.95 -25.28
CA THR A 286 6.76 9.46 -25.05
C THR A 286 7.06 9.60 -23.57
N LEU A 287 6.11 10.10 -22.78
CA LEU A 287 6.26 10.22 -21.32
C LEU A 287 6.26 8.84 -20.63
N ASN A 288 5.44 7.92 -21.11
CA ASN A 288 5.39 6.54 -20.63
C ASN A 288 6.70 5.80 -20.94
N SER A 289 7.26 5.97 -22.13
CA SER A 289 8.57 5.40 -22.51
C SER A 289 9.69 5.95 -21.62
N GLN A 290 9.75 7.27 -21.43
CA GLN A 290 10.72 7.89 -20.52
C GLN A 290 10.57 7.41 -19.08
N THR A 291 9.33 7.19 -18.64
CA THR A 291 9.01 6.60 -17.34
C THR A 291 9.62 5.20 -17.22
N MET A 292 9.41 4.33 -18.21
CA MET A 292 9.94 2.97 -18.21
C MET A 292 11.47 2.91 -18.30
N ASP A 293 12.10 3.78 -19.09
CA ASP A 293 13.56 3.91 -19.14
C ASP A 293 14.14 4.32 -17.78
N ARG A 294 13.43 5.22 -17.08
CA ARG A 294 13.84 5.69 -15.75
C ARG A 294 13.70 4.59 -14.70
N ILE A 295 12.62 3.81 -14.75
CA ILE A 295 12.42 2.65 -13.88
C ILE A 295 13.55 1.63 -14.07
N ALA A 296 13.88 1.31 -15.33
CA ALA A 296 14.93 0.34 -15.67
C ALA A 296 16.34 0.80 -15.21
N THR A 297 16.61 2.10 -15.17
CA THR A 297 17.95 2.63 -14.91
C THR A 297 18.20 3.10 -13.47
N LYS A 298 17.17 3.49 -12.72
CA LYS A 298 17.34 4.13 -11.39
C LYS A 298 17.10 3.21 -10.21
N HIS A 299 16.61 1.98 -10.44
CA HIS A 299 16.42 0.94 -9.41
C HIS A 299 15.73 1.47 -8.14
N TYR A 300 14.50 1.97 -8.29
CA TYR A 300 13.65 2.40 -7.17
C TYR A 300 13.20 1.19 -6.33
N TYR A 301 13.01 1.37 -5.01
CA TYR A 301 12.48 0.31 -4.14
C TYR A 301 11.00 0.04 -4.41
N CYS A 302 10.20 1.10 -4.50
CA CYS A 302 8.78 1.00 -4.83
C CYS A 302 8.43 2.01 -5.90
N ILE A 303 7.61 1.56 -6.85
CA ILE A 303 7.20 2.28 -8.05
C ILE A 303 5.68 2.30 -8.05
N CYS A 304 5.10 3.47 -8.28
CA CYS A 304 3.67 3.67 -8.47
C CYS A 304 3.44 4.36 -9.82
N LEU A 305 2.68 3.70 -10.69
CA LEU A 305 2.25 4.25 -11.98
C LEU A 305 0.74 4.46 -11.94
N ASN A 306 0.35 5.59 -11.38
CA ASN A 306 -1.05 5.88 -11.04
C ASN A 306 -1.91 6.09 -12.30
N ASP A 307 -3.14 5.55 -12.28
CA ASP A 307 -4.04 5.55 -13.42
C ASP A 307 -4.45 6.98 -13.83
N ALA A 308 -4.17 7.31 -15.10
CA ALA A 308 -4.70 8.45 -15.83
C ALA A 308 -5.06 8.06 -17.28
N ILE A 309 -5.26 6.76 -17.57
CA ILE A 309 -5.36 6.22 -18.94
C ILE A 309 -6.81 5.93 -19.37
N ALA A 310 -7.75 5.73 -18.43
CA ALA A 310 -9.07 5.16 -18.75
C ALA A 310 -9.92 5.91 -19.80
N ASN A 311 -9.68 7.20 -20.03
CA ASN A 311 -10.41 8.01 -21.03
C ASN A 311 -9.57 8.39 -22.26
N GLU A 312 -8.39 7.82 -22.40
CA GLU A 312 -7.47 8.13 -23.49
C GLU A 312 -7.81 7.28 -24.73
N PRO A 313 -7.78 7.86 -25.95
CA PRO A 313 -8.16 7.14 -27.17
C PRO A 313 -7.22 5.98 -27.50
N ASN A 314 -5.99 6.02 -27.00
CA ASN A 314 -4.97 4.99 -27.15
C ASN A 314 -4.77 4.15 -25.87
N ALA A 315 -5.77 4.10 -24.98
CA ALA A 315 -5.63 3.44 -23.69
C ALA A 315 -5.11 2.01 -23.82
N ASP A 316 -5.75 1.18 -24.64
CA ASP A 316 -5.39 -0.23 -24.81
C ASP A 316 -3.94 -0.40 -25.31
N GLN A 317 -3.45 0.50 -26.16
CA GLN A 317 -2.05 0.48 -26.64
C GLN A 317 -1.05 0.78 -25.52
N GLU A 318 -1.34 1.77 -24.66
CA GLU A 318 -0.48 2.10 -23.53
C GLU A 318 -0.55 1.07 -22.40
N ILE A 319 -1.67 0.36 -22.27
CA ILE A 319 -1.82 -0.76 -21.34
C ILE A 319 -0.99 -1.95 -21.82
N ASP A 320 -1.08 -2.31 -23.10
CA ASP A 320 -0.26 -3.36 -23.70
C ASP A 320 1.23 -3.03 -23.57
N TYR A 321 1.59 -1.77 -23.81
CA TYR A 321 2.95 -1.29 -23.60
C TYR A 321 3.39 -1.45 -22.14
N LEU A 322 2.58 -1.02 -21.17
CA LEU A 322 2.88 -1.22 -19.74
C LEU A 322 3.11 -2.69 -19.42
N TYR A 323 2.20 -3.56 -19.86
CA TYR A 323 2.25 -4.99 -19.63
C TYR A 323 3.51 -5.62 -20.22
N GLN A 324 3.87 -5.25 -21.45
CA GLN A 324 5.11 -5.70 -22.09
C GLN A 324 6.33 -5.29 -21.25
N ARG A 325 6.44 -4.01 -20.88
CA ARG A 325 7.58 -3.50 -20.14
C ARG A 325 7.69 -4.10 -18.73
N TYR A 326 6.56 -4.31 -18.05
CA TYR A 326 6.54 -5.01 -16.76
C TYR A 326 6.88 -6.50 -16.89
N SER A 327 6.49 -7.15 -17.98
CA SER A 327 6.90 -8.54 -18.26
C SER A 327 8.40 -8.68 -18.49
N GLU A 328 9.07 -7.66 -19.02
CA GLU A 328 10.53 -7.64 -19.13
C GLU A 328 11.22 -7.46 -17.77
N ILE A 329 10.64 -6.64 -16.88
CA ILE A 329 11.20 -6.36 -15.54
C ILE A 329 10.94 -7.52 -14.56
N LEU A 330 9.77 -8.14 -14.65
CA LEU A 330 9.30 -9.22 -13.78
C LEU A 330 8.83 -10.42 -14.63
N PRO A 331 9.76 -11.12 -15.31
CA PRO A 331 9.42 -12.14 -16.30
C PRO A 331 8.87 -13.43 -15.68
N HIS A 332 9.21 -13.71 -14.43
CA HIS A 332 8.85 -14.96 -13.77
C HIS A 332 7.43 -14.88 -13.20
N PRO A 333 6.50 -15.76 -13.61
CA PRO A 333 5.19 -15.85 -12.99
C PRO A 333 5.29 -16.21 -11.50
N CYS A 334 4.42 -15.61 -10.69
CA CYS A 334 4.30 -16.01 -9.30
C CYS A 334 3.50 -17.32 -9.16
N PRO A 335 3.60 -18.03 -8.01
CA PRO A 335 2.89 -19.30 -7.81
C PRO A 335 1.38 -19.22 -7.97
N PHE A 336 0.79 -18.03 -7.84
CA PHE A 336 -0.64 -17.77 -7.89
C PHE A 336 -1.21 -17.62 -9.30
N GLU A 337 -0.37 -17.57 -10.33
CA GLU A 337 -0.84 -17.33 -11.69
C GLU A 337 -1.35 -18.61 -12.35
N LYS A 338 -2.45 -18.49 -13.10
CA LYS A 338 -2.94 -19.54 -14.00
C LYS A 338 -1.96 -19.73 -15.16
N PHE A 339 -1.76 -20.98 -15.54
CA PHE A 339 -0.88 -21.41 -16.63
C PHE A 339 -1.67 -21.74 -17.89
#